data_AF-A0A520JJ25-F1
#
_entry.id   AF-A0A520JJ25-F1
#
_cell.length_a   1.000
_cell.length_b   1.000
_cell.length_c   1.000
_cell.angle_alpha   90.00
_cell.angle_beta   90.00
_cell.angle_gamma   90.00
#
_symmetry.space_group_name_H-M   'P 1'
#
loop_
_entity.id
_entity.type
_entity.pdbx_description
1 polymer ?
#
loop_
_entity_poly.entity_id
_entity_poly.type
_entity_poly.pdbx_seq_one_letter_code
_entity_poly.pdbx_strand_id
1 'polypeptide(L)'
;MVSLLDPGARGRVILVGAGPGDPGLLTVRAVAALEIADVVVHDGLIDPRVLDIAPPAAQRISVAKQRARHTLPQEAINALIIAHVKTGAIVIRLKGGDPFVFGRGGEEVEAVRAAGLPVEVIPGVSAALGCAAEAMLPLTHRDHSSAVSFVAGQCKGLT
;
A
#
# COMPACT_ATOMS: atom_id res chain seq x y z
N MET A 1 9.59 -4.37 18.26
CA MET A 1 9.91 -4.02 16.86
C MET A 1 10.23 -2.54 16.82
N VAL A 2 11.37 -2.16 16.24
CA VAL A 2 11.68 -0.74 16.00
C VAL A 2 10.75 -0.27 14.89
N SER A 3 9.86 0.68 15.18
CA SER A 3 8.99 1.30 14.19
C SER A 3 9.85 2.05 13.19
N LEU A 4 9.65 1.83 11.89
CA LEU A 4 10.34 2.57 10.84
C LEU A 4 9.78 3.99 10.67
N LEU A 5 9.03 4.52 11.65
CA LEU A 5 8.59 5.91 11.66
C LEU A 5 9.59 6.86 12.31
N ASP A 6 10.75 6.38 12.78
CA ASP A 6 11.81 7.26 13.27
C ASP A 6 12.26 8.24 12.16
N PRO A 7 12.08 9.56 12.33
CA PRO A 7 12.48 10.56 11.33
C PRO A 7 14.00 10.58 11.07
N GLY A 8 14.81 10.12 12.04
CA GLY A 8 16.26 10.06 11.94
C GLY A 8 16.79 8.83 11.20
N ALA A 9 15.98 7.77 11.08
CA ALA A 9 16.31 6.66 10.19
C ALA A 9 16.23 7.14 8.73
N ARG A 10 16.99 6.53 7.82
CA ARG A 10 16.97 6.80 6.37
C ARG A 10 17.12 5.50 5.59
N GLY A 11 16.81 5.53 4.30
CA GLY A 11 16.97 4.38 3.40
C GLY A 11 16.09 3.21 3.78
N ARG A 12 14.76 3.41 3.72
CA ARG A 12 13.78 2.38 4.07
C ARG A 12 12.52 2.50 3.26
N VAL A 13 11.73 1.42 3.26
CA VAL A 13 10.39 1.42 2.68
C VAL A 13 9.33 1.04 3.70
N ILE A 14 8.18 1.71 3.60
CA ILE A 14 6.98 1.39 4.38
C ILE A 14 5.87 1.12 3.37
N LEU A 15 5.36 -0.11 3.34
CA LEU A 15 4.15 -0.45 2.59
C LEU A 15 2.96 -0.02 3.42
N VAL A 16 2.08 0.80 2.85
CA VAL A 16 0.98 1.43 3.58
C VAL A 16 -0.33 1.12 2.89
N GLY A 17 -1.29 0.57 3.65
CA GLY A 17 -2.67 0.44 3.21
C GLY A 17 -3.40 1.78 3.25
N ALA A 18 -3.90 2.22 2.11
CA ALA A 18 -4.63 3.47 1.94
C ALA A 18 -6.12 3.37 2.32
N GLY A 19 -6.62 2.16 2.62
CA GLY A 19 -8.05 1.93 2.82
C GLY A 19 -8.83 1.85 1.50
N PRO A 20 -10.16 1.73 1.56
CA PRO A 20 -11.02 1.47 0.40
C PRO A 20 -11.29 2.70 -0.47
N GLY A 21 -10.97 3.92 0.00
CA GLY A 21 -11.16 5.16 -0.76
C GLY A 21 -11.21 6.40 0.12
N ASP A 22 -12.11 6.41 1.11
CA ASP A 22 -12.27 7.55 2.02
C ASP A 22 -10.98 7.80 2.83
N PRO A 23 -10.35 9.00 2.75
CA PRO A 23 -9.21 9.37 3.59
C PRO A 23 -9.47 9.21 5.10
N GLY A 24 -10.73 9.30 5.55
CA GLY A 24 -11.12 9.06 6.94
C GLY A 24 -10.90 7.61 7.42
N LEU A 25 -10.68 6.68 6.50
CA LEU A 25 -10.39 5.27 6.79
C LEU A 25 -8.88 4.95 6.80
N LEU A 26 -8.02 5.96 6.64
CA LEU A 26 -6.60 5.82 6.90
C LEU A 26 -6.34 5.51 8.37
N THR A 27 -5.39 4.62 8.64
CA THR A 27 -4.92 4.44 10.01
C THR A 27 -4.08 5.65 10.43
N VAL A 28 -4.07 5.98 11.72
CA VAL A 28 -3.18 7.04 12.27
C VAL A 28 -1.72 6.80 11.88
N ARG A 29 -1.33 5.52 11.80
CA ARG A 29 0.03 5.11 11.41
C ARG A 29 0.30 5.35 9.92
N ALA A 30 -0.69 5.17 9.04
CA ALA A 30 -0.58 5.47 7.62
C ALA A 30 -0.37 6.97 7.39
N VAL A 31 -1.13 7.81 8.12
CA VAL A 31 -0.97 9.28 8.07
C VAL A 31 0.45 9.67 8.49
N ALA A 32 0.91 9.20 9.65
CA ALA A 32 2.27 9.48 10.15
C ALA A 32 3.38 9.02 9.18
N ALA A 33 3.16 7.93 8.43
CA ALA A 33 4.11 7.46 7.42
C ALA A 33 4.13 8.37 6.19
N LEU A 34 2.96 8.84 5.73
CA LEU A 34 2.83 9.75 4.59
C LEU A 34 3.49 11.10 4.88
N GLU A 35 3.31 11.65 6.08
CA GLU A 35 3.86 12.95 6.51
C GLU A 35 5.40 13.02 6.46
N ILE A 36 6.10 11.89 6.53
CA ILE A 36 7.57 11.81 6.50
C ILE A 36 8.14 11.31 5.16
N ALA A 37 7.29 11.12 4.15
CA ALA A 37 7.69 10.54 2.89
C ALA A 37 8.65 11.45 2.11
N ASP A 38 9.76 10.90 1.62
CA ASP A 38 10.57 11.54 0.57
C ASP A 38 10.03 11.15 -0.82
N VAL A 39 9.53 9.92 -0.95
CA VAL A 39 8.97 9.36 -2.20
C VAL A 39 7.71 8.57 -1.89
N VAL A 40 6.62 8.83 -2.62
CA VAL A 40 5.37 8.08 -2.55
C VAL A 40 5.16 7.33 -3.86
N VAL A 41 5.30 6.00 -3.83
CA VAL A 41 5.01 5.09 -4.95
C VAL A 41 3.60 4.54 -4.78
N HIS A 42 2.68 4.84 -5.69
CA HIS A 42 1.26 4.56 -5.50
C HIS A 42 0.56 3.91 -6.69
N ASP A 43 -0.50 3.15 -6.40
CA ASP A 43 -1.39 2.58 -7.42
C ASP A 43 -2.38 3.65 -7.96
N GLY A 44 -3.15 3.29 -8.99
CA GLY A 44 -3.93 4.27 -9.76
C GLY A 44 -5.26 4.70 -9.15
N LEU A 45 -5.74 3.99 -8.13
CA LEU A 45 -7.05 4.23 -7.51
C LEU A 45 -6.93 4.93 -6.15
N ILE A 46 -5.79 5.56 -5.86
CA ILE A 46 -5.62 6.32 -4.63
C ILE A 46 -6.27 7.70 -4.78
N ASP A 47 -7.13 8.06 -3.82
CA ASP A 47 -7.74 9.38 -3.75
C ASP A 47 -6.64 10.48 -3.62
N PRO A 48 -6.67 11.54 -4.45
CA PRO A 48 -5.67 12.61 -4.39
C PRO A 48 -5.50 13.24 -3.00
N ARG A 49 -6.58 13.32 -2.21
CA ARG A 49 -6.54 13.87 -0.84
C ARG A 49 -5.63 13.07 0.08
N VAL A 50 -5.45 11.77 -0.17
CA VAL A 50 -4.49 10.93 0.56
C VAL A 50 -3.05 11.28 0.16
N LEU A 51 -2.82 11.51 -1.13
CA LEU A 51 -1.49 11.90 -1.64
C LEU A 51 -1.06 13.28 -1.14
N ASP A 52 -2.02 14.16 -0.86
CA ASP A 52 -1.79 15.51 -0.35
C ASP A 52 -1.36 15.56 1.12
N ILE A 53 -1.45 14.44 1.86
CA ILE A 53 -0.88 14.30 3.21
C ILE A 53 0.66 14.29 3.14
N ALA A 54 1.23 13.77 2.05
CA ALA A 54 2.67 13.73 1.89
C ALA A 54 3.26 15.14 1.68
N PRO A 55 4.49 15.41 2.17
CA PRO A 55 5.13 16.71 2.00
C PRO A 55 5.10 17.20 0.54
N PRO A 56 4.95 18.51 0.27
CA PRO A 56 4.98 19.03 -1.08
C PRO A 56 6.28 18.73 -1.85
N ALA A 57 7.39 18.53 -1.13
CA ALA A 57 8.68 18.16 -1.71
C ALA A 57 8.78 16.65 -2.02
N ALA A 58 7.85 15.83 -1.54
CA ALA A 58 7.88 14.39 -1.76
C ALA A 58 7.59 14.07 -3.22
N GLN A 59 8.43 13.23 -3.84
CA GLN A 59 8.21 12.78 -5.20
C GLN A 59 7.05 11.78 -5.24
N ARG A 60 6.02 12.05 -6.05
CA ARG A 60 4.87 11.14 -6.24
C ARG A 60 5.03 10.35 -7.55
N ILE A 61 5.05 9.02 -7.46
CA ILE A 61 5.28 8.12 -8.60
C ILE A 61 4.08 7.17 -8.72
N SER A 62 3.29 7.34 -9.79
CA SER A 62 2.22 6.40 -10.12
C SER A 62 2.76 5.18 -10.85
N VAL A 63 2.44 3.97 -10.36
CA VAL A 63 2.78 2.69 -11.01
C VAL A 63 1.58 2.03 -11.70
N ALA A 64 0.46 2.76 -11.80
CA ALA A 64 -0.77 2.25 -12.39
C ALA A 64 -0.68 2.10 -13.92
N LYS A 65 -1.54 1.23 -14.46
CA LYS A 65 -1.73 1.07 -15.91
C LYS A 65 -2.28 2.37 -16.52
N GLN A 66 -1.46 3.11 -17.26
CA GLN A 66 -2.01 4.00 -18.28
C GLN A 66 -2.48 3.10 -19.44
N ARG A 67 -3.74 3.25 -19.88
CA ARG A 67 -4.38 2.42 -20.94
C ARG A 67 -3.58 2.27 -22.25
N ALA A 68 -2.52 3.05 -22.46
CA ALA A 68 -1.64 3.02 -23.65
C ALA A 68 -0.16 2.70 -23.35
N ARG A 69 0.22 2.43 -22.09
CA ARG A 69 1.59 2.05 -21.71
C ARG A 69 1.55 0.70 -21.01
N HIS A 70 2.40 -0.22 -21.47
CA HIS A 70 2.61 -1.52 -20.84
C HIS A 70 2.73 -1.34 -19.32
N THR A 71 1.92 -2.10 -18.58
CA THR A 71 1.98 -2.19 -17.11
C THR A 71 3.43 -2.38 -16.70
N LEU A 72 3.94 -1.59 -15.73
CA LEU A 72 5.23 -1.91 -15.12
C LEU A 72 5.13 -3.32 -14.52
N PRO A 73 5.97 -4.27 -14.94
CA PRO A 73 6.04 -5.56 -14.28
C PRO A 73 6.31 -5.37 -12.78
N GLN A 74 5.88 -6.31 -11.95
CA GLN A 74 6.08 -6.18 -10.50
C GLN A 74 7.55 -6.06 -10.14
N GLU A 75 8.39 -6.76 -10.88
CA GLU A 75 9.84 -6.73 -10.77
C GLU A 75 10.38 -5.32 -11.02
N ALA A 76 9.77 -4.56 -11.93
CA ALA A 76 10.14 -3.18 -12.20
C ALA A 76 9.68 -2.23 -11.07
N ILE A 77 8.51 -2.46 -10.48
CA ILE A 77 8.05 -1.72 -9.28
C ILE A 77 9.00 -1.99 -8.11
N ASN A 78 9.36 -3.26 -7.88
CA ASN A 78 10.28 -3.67 -6.84
C ASN A 78 11.66 -3.01 -7.03
N ALA A 79 12.19 -3.04 -8.27
CA ALA A 79 13.46 -2.40 -8.60
C ALA A 79 13.42 -0.88 -8.38
N LEU A 80 12.31 -0.21 -8.74
CA LEU A 80 12.10 1.21 -8.51
C LEU A 80 12.13 1.56 -7.01
N ILE A 81 11.38 0.81 -6.20
CA ILE A 81 11.38 0.98 -4.74
C ILE A 81 12.79 0.82 -4.18
N ILE A 82 13.47 -0.28 -4.52
CA ILE A 82 14.84 -0.58 -4.06
C ILE A 82 15.81 0.53 -4.46
N ALA A 83 15.71 1.06 -5.68
CA ALA A 83 16.59 2.13 -6.17
C ALA A 83 16.46 3.40 -5.31
N HIS A 84 15.23 3.84 -5.02
CA HIS A 84 15.00 5.01 -4.15
C HIS A 84 15.43 4.76 -2.71
N VAL A 85 15.17 3.57 -2.15
CA VAL A 85 15.62 3.22 -0.81
C VAL A 85 17.14 3.30 -0.70
N LYS A 86 17.88 2.84 -1.73
CA LYS A 86 19.35 2.90 -1.77
C LYS A 86 19.93 4.32 -1.83
N THR A 87 19.15 5.33 -2.22
CA THR A 87 19.59 6.73 -2.14
C THR A 87 19.42 7.32 -0.73
N GLY A 88 18.97 6.53 0.25
CA GLY A 88 18.65 6.99 1.60
C GLY A 88 17.22 7.53 1.76
N ALA A 89 16.37 7.43 0.73
CA ALA A 89 15.01 7.94 0.80
C ALA A 89 14.11 7.14 1.77
N ILE A 90 13.14 7.82 2.35
CA ILE A 90 11.97 7.25 3.02
C ILE A 90 10.90 7.02 1.95
N VAL A 91 10.76 5.76 1.53
CA VAL A 91 9.84 5.38 0.46
C VAL A 91 8.53 4.87 1.06
N ILE A 92 7.42 5.52 0.72
CA ILE A 92 6.08 5.03 1.02
C ILE A 92 5.53 4.32 -0.20
N ARG A 93 5.33 3.01 -0.09
CA ARG A 93 4.60 2.21 -1.09
C ARG A 93 3.12 2.19 -0.70
N LEU A 94 2.36 3.13 -1.23
CA LEU A 94 0.95 3.31 -0.92
C LEU A 94 0.07 2.42 -1.80
N LYS A 95 -0.74 1.57 -1.18
CA LYS A 95 -1.54 0.53 -1.83
C LYS A 95 -3.00 0.67 -1.44
N GLY A 96 -3.92 0.49 -2.41
CA GLY A 96 -5.36 0.51 -2.12
C GLY A 96 -5.75 -0.63 -1.17
N GLY A 97 -6.67 -0.37 -0.25
CA GLY A 97 -7.11 -1.34 0.75
C GLY A 97 -6.01 -1.69 1.74
N ASP A 98 -5.69 -2.98 1.82
CA ASP A 98 -4.63 -3.53 2.66
C ASP A 98 -3.48 -4.08 1.80
N PRO A 99 -2.19 -3.86 2.15
CA PRO A 99 -1.06 -4.34 1.36
C PRO A 99 -1.03 -5.85 1.12
N PHE A 100 -1.58 -6.64 2.03
CA PHE A 100 -1.50 -8.11 2.05
C PHE A 100 -2.80 -8.81 1.64
N VAL A 101 -3.87 -8.08 1.35
CA VAL A 101 -5.10 -8.66 0.77
C VAL A 101 -5.12 -8.41 -0.74
N PHE A 102 -4.73 -9.42 -1.52
CA PHE A 102 -4.65 -9.38 -2.99
C PHE A 102 -3.83 -8.22 -3.60
N GLY A 103 -3.06 -7.51 -2.78
CA GLY A 103 -2.27 -6.35 -3.18
C GLY A 103 -0.85 -6.68 -3.65
N ARG A 104 -0.42 -7.95 -3.61
CA ARG A 104 0.97 -8.36 -3.91
C ARG A 104 2.04 -7.74 -3.00
N GLY A 105 1.66 -7.17 -1.86
CA GLY A 105 2.61 -6.59 -0.92
C GLY A 105 3.64 -7.59 -0.38
N GLY A 106 3.30 -8.89 -0.33
CA GLY A 106 4.25 -9.94 0.02
C GLY A 106 5.45 -10.02 -0.93
N GLU A 107 5.20 -9.96 -2.24
CA GLU A 107 6.25 -9.98 -3.28
C GLU A 107 7.17 -8.75 -3.17
N GLU A 108 6.60 -7.58 -2.87
CA GLU A 108 7.34 -6.33 -2.66
C GLU A 108 8.23 -6.42 -1.39
N VAL A 109 7.70 -6.96 -0.29
CA VAL A 109 8.44 -7.17 0.96
C VAL A 109 9.60 -8.17 0.79
N GLU A 110 9.35 -9.29 0.10
CA GLU A 110 10.37 -10.31 -0.18
C GLU A 110 11.52 -9.72 -0.99
N ALA A 111 11.24 -8.97 -2.05
CA ALA A 111 12.26 -8.34 -2.89
C ALA A 111 13.13 -7.35 -2.10
N VAL A 112 12.52 -6.53 -1.24
CA VAL A 112 13.25 -5.54 -0.43
C VAL A 112 14.11 -6.24 0.63
N ARG A 113 13.59 -7.28 1.30
CA ARG A 113 14.36 -8.08 2.27
C ARG A 113 15.52 -8.81 1.60
N ALA A 114 15.30 -9.37 0.41
CA ALA A 114 16.35 -10.02 -0.37
C ALA A 114 17.47 -9.05 -0.78
N ALA A 115 17.15 -7.76 -0.94
CA ALA A 115 18.13 -6.70 -1.16
C ALA A 115 18.84 -6.21 0.11
N GLY A 116 18.53 -6.80 1.29
CA GLY A 116 19.12 -6.42 2.58
C GLY A 116 18.64 -5.08 3.12
N LEU A 117 17.48 -4.61 2.67
CA LEU A 117 16.96 -3.28 3.01
C LEU A 117 15.83 -3.33 4.06
N PRO A 118 15.67 -2.28 4.90
CA PRO A 118 14.60 -2.23 5.89
C PRO A 118 13.23 -2.05 5.23
N VAL A 119 12.26 -2.88 5.66
CA VAL A 119 10.86 -2.79 5.24
C VAL A 119 9.90 -2.99 6.40
N GLU A 120 8.85 -2.19 6.42
CA GLU A 120 7.70 -2.32 7.32
C GLU A 120 6.39 -2.32 6.53
N VAL A 121 5.36 -2.93 7.10
CA VAL A 121 4.00 -2.94 6.57
C VAL A 121 3.07 -2.30 7.60
N ILE A 122 2.30 -1.33 7.16
CA ILE A 122 1.21 -0.71 7.90
C ILE A 122 -0.09 -1.22 7.27
N PRO A 123 -0.94 -1.94 8.04
CA PRO A 123 -2.19 -2.45 7.53
C PRO A 123 -3.17 -1.33 7.18
N GLY A 124 -4.10 -1.63 6.28
CA GLY A 124 -5.21 -0.76 5.92
C GLY A 124 -6.56 -1.45 6.03
N VAL A 125 -7.64 -0.68 5.99
CA VAL A 125 -8.98 -1.25 5.87
C VAL A 125 -9.14 -1.85 4.47
N SER A 126 -9.25 -3.17 4.36
CA SER A 126 -9.47 -3.82 3.07
C SER A 126 -10.85 -3.46 2.48
N ALA A 127 -10.94 -3.41 1.15
CA ALA A 127 -12.18 -3.11 0.43
C ALA A 127 -13.35 -3.99 0.87
N ALA A 128 -13.12 -5.29 1.13
CA ALA A 128 -14.17 -6.18 1.57
C ALA A 128 -14.83 -5.72 2.89
N LEU A 129 -14.03 -5.26 3.86
CA LEU A 129 -14.54 -4.79 5.15
C LEU A 129 -15.12 -3.37 5.04
N GLY A 130 -14.43 -2.48 4.32
CA GLY A 130 -14.85 -1.10 4.13
C GLY A 130 -16.20 -0.99 3.41
N CYS A 131 -16.32 -1.64 2.24
CA CYS A 131 -17.57 -1.64 1.48
C CYS A 131 -18.72 -2.31 2.23
N ALA A 132 -18.46 -3.38 2.99
CA ALA A 132 -19.46 -4.03 3.83
C ALA A 132 -20.02 -3.07 4.89
N ALA A 133 -19.15 -2.32 5.56
CA ALA A 133 -19.57 -1.32 6.55
C ALA A 133 -20.36 -0.16 5.91
N GLU A 134 -19.88 0.39 4.78
CA GLU A 134 -20.57 1.45 4.05
C GLU A 134 -21.94 1.03 3.52
N ALA A 135 -22.08 -0.23 3.09
CA ALA A 135 -23.34 -0.81 2.64
C ALA A 135 -24.26 -1.25 3.80
N MET A 136 -23.82 -1.12 5.06
CA MET A 136 -24.54 -1.64 6.23
C MET A 136 -24.82 -3.15 6.16
N LEU A 137 -23.90 -3.91 5.54
CA LEU A 137 -23.98 -5.36 5.37
C LEU A 137 -22.83 -6.04 6.14
N PRO A 138 -23.06 -6.56 7.36
CA PRO A 138 -21.98 -7.16 8.13
C PRO A 138 -21.51 -8.47 7.47
N LEU A 139 -20.19 -8.64 7.39
CA LEU A 139 -19.60 -9.87 6.82
C LEU A 139 -19.85 -11.11 7.69
N THR A 140 -20.05 -10.91 8.99
CA THR A 140 -20.44 -11.96 9.94
C THR A 140 -21.62 -11.51 10.76
N HIS A 141 -22.46 -12.47 11.13
CA HIS A 141 -23.52 -12.27 12.09
C HIS A 141 -23.73 -13.60 12.79
N ARG A 142 -23.91 -13.58 14.11
CA ARG A 142 -23.92 -14.81 14.91
C ARG A 142 -24.97 -15.84 14.47
N ASP A 143 -26.07 -15.35 13.89
CA ASP A 143 -27.17 -16.18 13.39
C ASP A 143 -27.09 -16.50 11.89
N HIS A 144 -26.12 -15.91 11.15
CA HIS A 144 -26.04 -16.05 9.69
C HIS A 144 -24.73 -16.66 9.19
N SER A 145 -23.60 -16.25 9.75
CA SER A 145 -22.30 -16.78 9.37
C SER A 145 -21.24 -16.65 10.46
N SER A 146 -20.55 -17.75 10.72
CA SER A 146 -19.35 -17.84 11.56
C SER A 146 -18.05 -17.79 10.76
N ALA A 147 -18.12 -17.69 9.42
CA ALA A 147 -16.96 -17.73 8.54
C ALA A 147 -17.06 -16.69 7.40
N VAL A 148 -15.92 -16.14 7.00
CA VAL A 148 -15.77 -15.25 5.85
C VAL A 148 -14.61 -15.75 5.01
N SER A 149 -14.80 -15.79 3.69
CA SER A 149 -13.74 -16.12 2.74
C SER A 149 -13.59 -14.98 1.74
N PHE A 150 -12.37 -14.50 1.57
CA PHE A 150 -12.01 -13.56 0.52
C PHE A 150 -11.33 -14.33 -0.60
N VAL A 151 -11.84 -14.19 -1.83
CA VAL A 151 -11.36 -14.91 -3.01
C VAL A 151 -11.13 -13.90 -4.13
N ALA A 152 -9.97 -13.98 -4.79
CA ALA A 152 -9.71 -13.19 -5.97
C ALA A 152 -10.51 -13.75 -7.15
N GLY A 153 -11.32 -12.91 -7.81
CA GLY A 153 -12.03 -13.27 -9.04
C GLY A 153 -11.15 -13.28 -10.30
N GLN A 154 -9.86 -12.96 -10.16
CA GLN A 154 -8.88 -12.92 -11.25
C GLN A 154 -7.56 -13.53 -10.77
N CYS A 155 -7.08 -14.55 -11.49
CA CYS A 155 -5.82 -15.22 -11.21
C CYS A 155 -4.69 -14.71 -12.12
N LYS A 156 -3.45 -14.93 -11.68
CA LYS A 156 -2.23 -14.73 -12.48
C LYS A 156 -2.40 -15.47 -13.83
N GLY A 157 -2.36 -14.74 -14.95
CA GLY A 157 -2.45 -15.31 -16.30
C GLY A 157 -3.81 -15.30 -16.99
N LEU A 158 -4.82 -14.58 -16.48
CA LEU A 158 -6.08 -14.33 -17.20
C LEU A 158 -6.07 -12.94 -17.87
N THR A 159 -5.36 -12.86 -19.00
CA THR A 159 -5.64 -11.95 -20.14
C THR A 159 -5.21 -12.64 -21.41
#